data_AF-A0A924QEY3-F1
#
_entry.id   AF-A0A924QEY3-F1
#
_cell.length_a   1.000
_cell.length_b   1.000
_cell.length_c   1.000
_cell.angle_alpha   90.00
_cell.angle_beta   90.00
_cell.angle_gamma   90.00
#
_symmetry.space_group_name_H-M   'P 1'
#
loop_
_entity.id
_entity.type
_entity.pdbx_description
1 polymer ?
#
loop_
_entity_poly.entity_id
_entity_poly.type
_entity_poly.pdbx_seq_one_letter_code
_entity_poly.pdbx_strand_id
1 'polypeptide(L)' 'PTTFMTWAQAQGATRVSDGLGMLVEQAAESYVQWRGALPHTAPIIALLRAELATS' A
#
# COMPACT_ATOMS: atom_id res chain seq x y z
N PRO A 1 11.49 -3.56 1.52
CA PRO A 1 10.98 -4.11 2.81
C PRO A 1 11.49 -3.26 3.99
N THR A 2 10.64 -2.95 4.97
CA THR A 2 11.06 -2.19 6.16
C THR A 2 11.71 -3.10 7.21
N THR A 3 12.47 -2.53 8.15
CA THR A 3 13.13 -3.30 9.24
C THR A 3 12.13 -4.15 10.03
N PHE A 4 10.95 -3.62 10.31
CA PHE A 4 9.89 -4.36 11.01
C PHE A 4 9.39 -5.56 10.21
N MET A 5 9.23 -5.41 8.89
CA MET A 5 8.81 -6.52 8.03
C MET A 5 9.84 -7.65 8.02
N THR A 6 11.13 -7.31 7.90
CA THR A 6 12.22 -8.29 7.93
C THR A 6 12.26 -9.01 9.29
N TRP A 7 12.09 -8.28 10.39
CA TRP A 7 11.99 -8.87 11.72
C TRP A 7 10.79 -9.82 11.83
N ALA A 8 9.60 -9.41 11.37
CA ALA A 8 8.39 -10.23 11.46
C ALA A 8 8.52 -11.54 10.66
N GLN A 9 9.11 -11.48 9.46
CA GLN A 9 9.43 -12.67 8.67
C GLN A 9 10.39 -13.61 9.42
N ALA A 10 11.44 -13.06 10.05
CA ALA A 10 12.39 -13.84 10.85
C ALA A 10 11.75 -14.48 12.09
N GLN A 11 10.66 -13.90 12.62
CA GLN A 11 9.87 -14.49 13.71
C GLN A 11 8.84 -15.54 13.24
N GLY A 12 8.81 -15.87 11.95
CA GLY A 12 7.92 -16.90 11.40
C GLY A 12 6.55 -16.39 10.94
N ALA A 13 6.38 -15.07 10.75
CA ALA A 13 5.15 -14.54 10.17
C ALA A 13 4.95 -15.09 8.73
N THR A 14 3.81 -15.77 8.50
CA THR A 14 3.50 -16.37 7.19
C THR A 14 3.09 -15.35 6.13
N ARG A 15 2.65 -14.17 6.55
CA ARG A 15 2.26 -13.05 5.70
C ARG A 15 2.74 -11.74 6.31
N VAL A 16 3.36 -10.91 5.47
CA VAL A 16 3.86 -9.59 5.84
C VAL A 16 3.49 -8.61 4.74
N SER A 17 2.99 -7.44 5.12
CA SER A 17 2.60 -6.37 4.21
C SER A 17 3.06 -5.05 4.80
N ASP A 18 3.38 -4.09 3.95
CA ASP A 18 3.67 -2.73 4.39
C ASP A 18 2.43 -1.84 4.34
N GLY A 19 2.62 -0.54 4.56
CA GLY A 19 1.57 0.45 4.58
C GLY A 19 1.11 0.98 3.21
N LEU A 20 1.64 0.51 2.08
CA LEU A 20 1.31 1.12 0.78
C LEU A 20 -0.17 1.00 0.42
N GLY A 21 -0.78 -0.15 0.69
CA GLY A 21 -2.22 -0.34 0.49
C GLY A 21 -3.03 0.63 1.34
N MET A 22 -2.70 0.75 2.63
CA MET A 22 -3.35 1.70 3.53
C MET A 22 -3.23 3.14 3.03
N LEU A 23 -2.05 3.54 2.55
CA LEU A 23 -1.80 4.87 2.00
C LEU A 23 -2.69 5.17 0.80
N VAL A 24 -2.90 4.22 -0.12
CA VAL A 24 -3.75 4.46 -1.29
C VAL A 24 -5.23 4.42 -0.93
N GLU A 25 -5.66 3.47 -0.10
CA GLU A 25 -7.07 3.32 0.27
C GLU A 25 -7.59 4.52 1.10
N GLN A 26 -6.78 5.07 2.01
CA GLN A 26 -7.19 6.30 2.72
C GLN A 26 -7.30 7.52 1.78
N ALA A 27 -6.46 7.58 0.73
CA ALA A 27 -6.54 8.64 -0.27
C ALA A 27 -7.77 8.46 -1.15
N ALA A 28 -8.14 7.21 -1.46
CA ALA A 28 -9.37 6.88 -2.16
C ALA A 28 -10.60 7.27 -1.36
N GLU A 29 -10.62 7.03 -0.05
CA GLU A 29 -11.69 7.47 0.85
C GLU A 29 -11.83 9.00 0.87
N SER A 30 -10.71 9.73 0.98
CA SER A 30 -10.72 11.20 0.88
C SER A 30 -11.23 11.68 -0.49
N TYR A 31 -10.84 10.98 -1.57
CA TYR A 31 -11.30 11.27 -2.92
C TYR A 31 -12.81 11.07 -3.06
N VAL A 32 -13.37 10.01 -2.47
CA VAL A 32 -14.83 9.78 -2.42
C VAL A 32 -15.52 10.94 -1.72
N GLN A 33 -14.99 11.40 -0.58
CA GLN A 33 -15.58 12.53 0.16
C GLN A 33 -15.59 13.83 -0.67
N TRP A 34 -14.56 14.08 -1.47
CA TRP A 34 -14.46 15.31 -2.26
C TRP A 34 -15.12 15.24 -3.63
N ARG A 35 -15.16 14.06 -4.25
CA ARG A 35 -15.54 13.88 -5.66
C ARG A 35 -16.74 12.97 -5.86
N GLY A 36 -17.21 12.30 -4.81
CA GLY A 36 -18.38 11.41 -4.85
C GLY A 36 -18.19 10.14 -5.69
N ALA A 37 -16.96 9.82 -6.09
CA ALA A 37 -16.67 8.68 -6.97
C ALA A 37 -15.60 7.78 -6.35
N LEU A 38 -15.83 6.47 -6.35
CA LEU A 38 -14.87 5.48 -5.86
C LEU A 38 -13.80 5.23 -6.93
N PRO A 39 -12.52 5.56 -6.67
CA PRO A 39 -11.45 5.30 -7.63
C PRO A 39 -11.02 3.84 -7.60
N HIS A 40 -10.50 3.34 -8.72
CA HIS A 40 -9.90 2.01 -8.80
C HIS A 40 -8.45 2.04 -8.30
N THR A 41 -8.21 1.49 -7.11
CA THR A 41 -6.92 1.63 -6.39
C THR A 41 -5.87 0.60 -6.78
N ALA A 42 -6.25 -0.60 -7.22
CA ALA A 42 -5.33 -1.66 -7.61
C ALA A 42 -4.25 -1.22 -8.64
N PRO A 43 -4.58 -0.55 -9.77
CA PRO A 43 -3.56 -0.09 -10.71
C PRO A 43 -2.64 0.99 -10.13
N ILE A 44 -3.15 1.83 -9.22
CA ILE A 44 -2.37 2.88 -8.56
C ILE A 44 -1.36 2.25 -7.59
N ILE A 45 -1.80 1.27 -6.78
CA ILE A 45 -0.91 0.52 -5.89
C ILE A 45 0.19 -0.18 -6.70
N ALA A 46 -0.15 -0.79 -7.84
CA ALA A 46 0.82 -1.45 -8.71
C ALA A 46 1.85 -0.47 -9.30
N LEU A 47 1.42 0.71 -9.73
CA LEU A 47 2.31 1.76 -10.22
C LEU A 47 3.28 2.22 -9.13
N LEU A 48 2.77 2.59 -7.95
CA LEU A 48 3.60 3.06 -6.83
C LEU A 48 4.57 1.97 -6.34
N ARG A 49 4.17 0.69 -6.40
CA ARG A 49 5.07 -0.44 -6.14
C ARG A 49 6.26 -0.46 -7.09
N ALA A 50 6.05 -0.22 -8.38
CA ALA A 50 7.10 -0.22 -9.38
C ALA A 50 8.07 0.96 -9.19
N GLU A 51 7.55 2.13 -8.86
CA GLU A 51 8.36 3.34 -8.59
C GLU A 51 9.26 3.15 -7.36
N LEU A 52 8.69 2.63 -6.26
CA LEU A 52 9.43 2.34 -5.03
C LEU A 52 10.49 1.23 -5.19
N ALA A 53 10.37 0.37 -6.20
CA ALA A 53 11.37 -0.66 -6.50
C ALA A 53 12.53 -0.14 -7.36
N THR A 54 12.32 0.99 -8.04
CA THR A 54 13.31 1.63 -8.93
C THR A 54 14.16 2.69 -8.20
N SER A 55 13.72 3.09 -7.00
CA SER A 55 14.39 4.08 -6.13
C SER A 55 15.30 3.41 -5.11
#